data_AF-A0A1B6M0V1-F1
#
_entry.id   AF-A0A1B6M0V1-F1
#
_cell.length_a   1.000
_cell.length_b   1.000
_cell.length_c   1.000
_cell.angle_alpha   90.00
_cell.angle_beta   90.00
_cell.angle_gamma   90.00
#
_symmetry.space_group_name_H-M   'P 1'
#
loop_
_entity.id
_entity.type
_entity.pdbx_description
1 polymer ?
#
loop_
_entity_poly.entity_id
_entity_poly.type
_entity_poly.pdbx_seq_one_letter_code
_entity_poly.pdbx_strand_id
1 'polypeptide(L)'
;FEKDFYKLMNNSVFGKSMENVRNRCDIKLGNEEFSLKQAKKNNFKFFNIFDENCIASHMYKQKVKFNKPIYIGFSVLDLSKLLMYEFYYNKLKQYDPDLNLCYMDTDSYFVEMKKDPYKIIKENIYDFDTSDYS
;
A
#
# COMPACT_ATOMS: atom_id res chain seq x y z
N PHE A 1 -14.07 -9.82 11.88
CA PHE A 1 -14.97 -9.78 10.70
C PHE A 1 -15.34 -8.35 10.33
N GLU A 2 -16.07 -7.60 11.17
CA GLU A 2 -16.49 -6.23 10.82
C GLU A 2 -15.33 -5.22 10.79
N LYS A 3 -14.45 -5.21 11.81
CA LYS A 3 -13.21 -4.39 11.86
C LYS A 3 -12.33 -4.61 10.63
N ASP A 4 -12.14 -5.86 10.24
CA ASP A 4 -11.31 -6.24 9.08
C ASP A 4 -11.92 -5.77 7.76
N PHE A 5 -13.24 -5.83 7.63
CA PHE A 5 -13.96 -5.34 6.46
C PHE A 5 -13.77 -3.83 6.27
N TYR A 6 -13.96 -3.03 7.33
CA TYR A 6 -13.74 -1.58 7.27
C TYR A 6 -12.27 -1.23 7.02
N LYS A 7 -11.33 -1.95 7.65
CA LYS A 7 -9.89 -1.80 7.38
C LYS A 7 -9.58 -2.03 5.90
N LEU A 8 -10.13 -3.10 5.31
CA LEU A 8 -9.94 -3.40 3.89
C LEU A 8 -10.52 -2.32 2.99
N MET A 9 -11.70 -1.78 3.30
CA MET A 9 -12.31 -0.70 2.51
C MET A 9 -11.41 0.54 2.47
N ASN A 10 -10.90 0.97 3.63
CA ASN A 10 -10.00 2.12 3.72
C ASN A 10 -8.70 1.88 2.93
N ASN A 11 -8.07 0.73 3.12
CA ASN A 11 -6.83 0.37 2.43
C ASN A 11 -7.03 0.26 0.91
N SER A 12 -8.19 -0.25 0.47
CA SER A 12 -8.51 -0.39 -0.95
C SER A 12 -8.68 0.96 -1.63
N VAL A 13 -9.35 1.92 -0.98
CA VAL A 13 -9.50 3.29 -1.51
C VAL A 13 -8.14 3.99 -1.59
N PHE A 14 -7.32 3.89 -0.55
CA PHE A 14 -5.95 4.41 -0.55
C PHE A 14 -5.12 3.82 -1.71
N GLY A 15 -5.06 2.49 -1.80
CA GLY A 15 -4.33 1.80 -2.86
C GLY A 15 -4.83 2.15 -4.26
N LYS A 16 -6.15 2.37 -4.42
CA LYS A 16 -6.73 2.79 -5.70
C LYS A 16 -6.33 4.20 -6.10
N SER A 17 -6.19 5.10 -5.13
CA SER A 17 -5.78 6.49 -5.36
C SER A 17 -4.33 6.59 -5.86
N MET A 18 -3.46 5.68 -5.39
CA MET A 18 -2.04 5.58 -5.73
C MET A 18 -1.73 4.63 -6.90
N GLU A 19 -2.76 4.13 -7.59
CA GLU A 19 -2.58 3.12 -8.64
C GLU A 19 -1.69 3.65 -9.79
N ASN A 20 -0.58 2.95 -10.07
CA ASN A 20 0.29 3.28 -11.20
C ASN A 20 -0.33 2.77 -12.53
N VAL A 21 -1.05 3.66 -13.21
CA VAL A 21 -1.69 3.36 -14.51
C VAL A 21 -0.72 3.00 -15.64
N ARG A 22 0.58 3.31 -15.51
CA ARG A 22 1.61 2.93 -16.51
C ARG A 22 1.89 1.43 -16.51
N ASN A 23 1.62 0.74 -15.41
CA ASN A 23 1.82 -0.70 -15.29
C ASN A 23 0.71 -1.51 -15.99
N ARG A 24 -0.35 -0.85 -16.46
CA ARG A 24 -1.44 -1.50 -17.19
C ARG A 24 -1.00 -1.86 -18.60
N CYS A 25 -1.41 -3.03 -19.06
CA CYS A 25 -1.23 -3.48 -20.45
C CYS A 25 -2.59 -3.77 -21.09
N ASP A 26 -2.63 -3.76 -22.41
CA ASP A 26 -3.76 -4.32 -23.16
C ASP A 26 -3.48 -5.79 -23.42
N ILE A 27 -4.43 -6.66 -23.10
CA ILE A 27 -4.37 -8.07 -23.43
C ILE A 27 -5.41 -8.33 -24.52
N LYS A 28 -4.98 -8.97 -25.60
CA LYS A 28 -5.86 -9.39 -26.69
C LYS A 28 -5.79 -10.90 -26.83
N LEU A 29 -6.95 -11.55 -26.76
CA LEU A 29 -7.07 -13.00 -26.88
C LEU A 29 -7.50 -13.37 -28.30
N GLY A 30 -6.91 -14.42 -28.84
CA GLY A 30 -7.33 -15.02 -30.10
C GLY A 30 -6.52 -16.24 -30.46
N ASN A 31 -6.80 -16.81 -31.63
CA ASN A 31 -6.04 -17.91 -32.20
C ASN A 31 -4.65 -17.46 -32.69
N GLU A 32 -3.86 -18.41 -33.20
CA GLU A 32 -2.53 -18.16 -33.75
C GLU A 32 -2.53 -17.06 -34.82
N GLU A 33 -3.39 -17.15 -35.83
CA GLU A 33 -3.42 -16.18 -36.94
C GLU A 33 -3.70 -14.75 -36.45
N PHE A 34 -4.64 -14.58 -35.53
CA PHE A 34 -4.95 -13.29 -34.92
C PHE A 34 -3.79 -12.74 -34.09
N SER A 35 -3.14 -13.61 -33.32
CA SER A 35 -2.05 -13.25 -32.42
C SER A 35 -0.79 -12.84 -33.19
N LEU A 36 -0.47 -13.53 -34.28
CA LEU A 36 0.59 -13.15 -35.20
C LEU A 36 0.34 -11.76 -35.83
N LYS A 37 -0.92 -11.39 -36.10
CA LYS A 37 -1.27 -10.02 -36.53
C LYS A 37 -1.03 -8.98 -35.42
N GLN A 38 -1.16 -9.35 -34.14
CA GLN A 38 -0.82 -8.43 -33.04
C GLN A 38 0.69 -8.26 -32.85
N ALA A 39 1.49 -9.32 -33.03
CA ALA A 39 2.96 -9.25 -32.93
C ALA A 39 3.61 -8.27 -33.92
N LYS A 40 2.95 -8.00 -35.05
CA LYS A 40 3.42 -7.03 -36.05
C LYS A 40 3.27 -5.57 -35.60
N LYS A 41 2.56 -5.29 -34.51
CA LYS A 41 2.35 -3.92 -34.01
C LYS A 41 3.53 -3.48 -33.15
N ASN A 42 3.91 -2.22 -33.27
CA ASN A 42 5.02 -1.62 -32.52
C ASN A 42 4.85 -1.63 -30.99
N ASN A 43 3.62 -1.83 -30.50
CA ASN A 43 3.31 -1.90 -29.08
C ASN A 43 3.14 -3.33 -28.58
N PHE A 44 3.54 -4.35 -29.34
CA PHE A 44 3.56 -5.73 -28.87
C PHE A 44 4.62 -5.93 -27.78
N LYS A 45 4.34 -6.82 -26.81
CA LYS A 45 5.26 -7.16 -25.72
C LYS A 45 5.69 -8.62 -25.76
N PHE A 46 4.75 -9.55 -25.57
CA PHE A 46 4.97 -11.00 -25.64
C PHE A 46 3.63 -11.75 -25.74
N PHE A 47 3.70 -13.06 -25.96
CA PHE A 47 2.55 -13.96 -25.91
C PHE A 47 2.54 -14.79 -24.62
N ASN A 48 1.34 -15.06 -24.13
CA ASN A 48 1.06 -16.17 -23.22
C ASN A 48 0.13 -17.14 -23.95
N ILE A 49 0.62 -18.34 -24.25
CA ILE A 49 -0.12 -19.37 -24.99
C ILE A 49 -0.80 -20.29 -23.98
N PHE A 50 -2.13 -20.33 -23.99
CA PHE A 50 -2.89 -21.29 -23.19
C PHE A 50 -3.24 -22.52 -24.03
N ASP A 51 -3.61 -22.31 -25.30
CA ASP A 51 -3.92 -23.33 -26.30
C ASP A 51 -3.82 -22.74 -27.73
N GLU A 52 -3.90 -23.57 -28.77
CA GLU A 52 -3.83 -23.19 -30.18
C GLU A 52 -4.87 -22.13 -30.59
N ASN A 53 -6.06 -22.20 -29.98
CA ASN A 53 -7.15 -21.25 -30.21
C ASN A 53 -7.23 -20.13 -29.16
N CYS A 54 -6.36 -20.15 -28.15
CA CYS A 54 -6.40 -19.23 -27.02
C CYS A 54 -4.98 -18.75 -26.64
N ILE A 55 -4.56 -17.68 -27.33
CA ILE A 55 -3.28 -17.01 -27.10
C ILE A 55 -3.55 -15.58 -26.63
N ALA A 56 -2.95 -15.21 -25.49
CA ALA A 56 -2.94 -13.86 -24.95
C ALA A 56 -1.77 -13.05 -25.51
N SER A 57 -2.07 -12.09 -26.37
CA SER A 57 -1.12 -11.09 -26.84
C SER A 57 -1.04 -9.93 -25.85
N HIS A 58 0.07 -9.80 -25.12
CA HIS A 58 0.33 -8.67 -24.24
C HIS A 58 0.84 -7.48 -25.05
N MET A 59 0.19 -6.32 -24.89
CA MET A 59 0.49 -5.09 -25.62
C MET A 59 0.73 -3.93 -24.65
N TYR A 60 1.73 -3.11 -24.94
CA TYR A 60 1.91 -1.81 -24.28
C TYR A 60 0.74 -0.87 -24.60
N LYS A 61 0.32 -0.09 -23.61
CA LYS A 61 -0.63 1.01 -23.79
C LYS A 61 0.03 2.13 -24.59
N GLN A 62 -0.49 2.44 -25.79
CA GLN A 62 0.04 3.55 -26.61
C GLN A 62 -0.32 4.93 -26.06
N LYS A 63 -1.45 5.04 -25.37
CA LYS A 63 -1.89 6.26 -24.68
C LYS A 63 -2.27 5.90 -23.25
N VAL A 64 -1.70 6.62 -22.29
CA VAL A 64 -1.98 6.45 -20.85
C VAL A 64 -2.64 7.72 -20.35
N LYS A 65 -3.85 7.60 -19.79
CA LYS A 65 -4.56 8.71 -19.16
C LYS A 65 -4.27 8.70 -17.65
N PHE A 66 -3.68 9.77 -17.14
CA PHE A 66 -3.52 9.97 -15.70
C PHE A 66 -4.86 10.43 -15.10
N ASN A 67 -5.64 9.47 -14.64
CA ASN A 67 -6.98 9.69 -14.08
C ASN A 67 -7.10 9.24 -12.62
N LYS A 68 -5.97 9.12 -11.93
CA LYS A 68 -5.90 8.71 -10.52
C LYS A 68 -5.64 9.93 -9.66
N PRO A 69 -6.39 10.12 -8.56
CA PRO A 69 -6.18 11.23 -7.65
C PRO A 69 -4.98 10.93 -6.72
N ILE A 70 -3.78 10.86 -7.29
CA ILE A 70 -2.54 10.48 -6.59
C ILE A 70 -2.26 11.41 -5.41
N TYR A 71 -2.64 12.68 -5.52
CA TYR A 71 -2.49 13.67 -4.45
C TYR A 71 -3.21 13.25 -3.16
N ILE A 72 -4.34 12.54 -3.23
CA ILE A 72 -5.04 12.03 -2.04
C ILE A 72 -4.17 11.02 -1.30
N GLY A 73 -3.66 10.01 -2.01
CA GLY A 73 -2.82 8.99 -1.41
C GLY A 73 -1.50 9.56 -0.89
N PHE A 74 -0.92 10.55 -1.60
CA PHE A 74 0.23 11.29 -1.11
C PHE A 74 -0.07 11.99 0.22
N SER A 75 -1.15 12.77 0.30
CA SER A 75 -1.54 13.47 1.53
C SER A 75 -1.82 12.52 2.69
N VAL A 76 -2.54 11.42 2.45
CA VAL A 76 -2.81 10.41 3.49
C VAL A 76 -1.52 9.80 4.02
N LEU A 77 -0.58 9.45 3.13
CA LEU A 77 0.70 8.86 3.53
C LEU A 77 1.53 9.83 4.37
N ASP A 78 1.60 11.10 3.97
CA ASP A 78 2.38 12.10 4.70
C ASP A 78 1.75 12.46 6.04
N LEU A 79 0.43 12.56 6.13
CA LEU A 79 -0.27 12.71 7.40
C LEU A 79 -0.05 11.50 8.33
N SER A 80 -0.04 10.29 7.77
CA SER A 80 0.23 9.07 8.55
C SER A 80 1.64 9.09 9.14
N LYS A 81 2.66 9.50 8.36
CA LYS A 81 4.03 9.66 8.87
C LYS A 81 4.11 10.74 9.94
N LEU A 82 3.44 11.87 9.74
CA LEU A 82 3.42 12.95 10.72
C LEU A 82 2.85 12.45 12.05
N LEU A 83 1.72 11.75 12.02
CA LEU A 83 1.10 11.16 13.20
C LEU A 83 2.07 10.19 13.92
N MET A 84 2.73 9.31 13.17
CA MET A 84 3.74 8.41 13.72
C MET A 84 4.88 9.18 14.40
N TYR A 85 5.43 10.20 13.73
CA TYR A 85 6.51 11.02 14.27
C TYR A 85 6.09 11.83 15.50
N GLU A 86 4.91 12.43 15.49
CA GLU A 86 4.37 13.16 16.63
C GLU A 86 4.21 12.23 17.83
N PHE A 87 3.71 11.02 17.63
CA PHE A 87 3.62 10.03 18.69
C PHE A 87 5.01 9.65 19.24
N TYR A 88 5.99 9.41 18.36
CA TYR A 88 7.35 9.07 18.79
C TYR A 88 8.03 10.21 19.56
N TYR A 89 8.13 11.40 18.97
CA TYR A 89 8.91 12.51 19.52
C TYR A 89 8.18 13.25 20.64
N ASN A 90 6.86 13.43 20.52
CA ASN A 90 6.10 14.24 21.48
C ASN A 90 5.51 13.40 22.62
N LYS A 91 5.42 12.07 22.48
CA LYS A 91 4.88 11.19 23.52
C LYS A 91 5.92 10.19 24.02
N LEU A 92 6.31 9.21 23.20
CA LEU A 92 7.20 8.11 23.63
C LEU A 92 8.53 8.62 24.19
N LYS A 93 9.16 9.59 23.54
CA LYS A 93 10.41 10.21 24.02
C LYS A 93 10.25 11.06 25.28
N GLN A 94 9.05 11.55 25.59
CA GLN A 94 8.80 12.23 26.86
C GLN A 94 8.60 11.22 28.00
N TYR A 95 7.93 10.10 27.72
CA TYR A 95 7.72 9.05 28.71
C TYR A 95 9.02 8.33 29.05
N ASP A 96 9.84 8.03 28.05
CA ASP A 96 11.14 7.39 28.20
C ASP A 96 12.19 8.09 27.32
N PRO A 97 12.91 9.10 27.85
CA PRO A 97 13.93 9.84 27.10
C PRO A 97 15.03 8.94 26.51
N ASP A 98 15.39 7.89 27.25
CA ASP A 98 16.45 6.93 26.90
C ASP A 98 15.96 5.79 26.00
N LEU A 99 14.71 5.86 25.54
CA LEU A 99 14.14 4.92 24.57
C LEU A 99 14.98 4.84 23.30
N ASN A 100 15.20 3.64 22.81
CA ASN A 100 15.94 3.41 21.58
C ASN A 100 14.99 2.87 20.48
N LEU A 101 14.98 3.54 19.33
CA LEU A 101 14.22 3.09 18.16
C LEU A 101 15.03 2.05 17.40
N CYS A 102 14.57 0.80 17.43
CA CYS A 102 15.25 -0.30 16.76
C CYS A 102 14.80 -0.45 15.31
N TYR A 103 13.50 -0.33 15.05
CA TYR A 103 12.92 -0.47 13.72
C TYR A 103 11.57 0.26 13.61
N MET A 104 11.20 0.63 12.38
CA MET A 104 9.90 1.22 12.06
C MET A 104 9.33 0.53 10.82
N ASP A 105 8.05 0.17 10.89
CA ASP A 105 7.23 -0.24 9.74
C ASP A 105 6.12 0.79 9.50
N THR A 106 5.25 0.53 8.53
CA THR A 106 4.18 1.41 8.04
C THR A 106 3.28 1.95 9.14
N ASP A 107 2.96 1.12 10.14
CA ASP A 107 2.03 1.42 11.23
C ASP A 107 2.56 0.97 12.60
N SER A 108 3.86 0.69 12.72
CA SER A 108 4.42 0.18 13.97
C SER A 108 5.85 0.65 14.25
N TYR A 109 6.16 0.69 15.55
CA TYR A 109 7.49 0.95 16.07
C TYR A 109 7.98 -0.26 16.85
N PHE A 110 9.23 -0.64 16.63
CA PHE A 110 9.96 -1.57 17.49
C PHE A 110 10.96 -0.75 18.29
N VAL A 111 10.70 -0.67 19.59
CA VAL A 111 11.47 0.17 20.51
C VAL A 111 11.99 -0.66 21.66
N GLU A 112 13.21 -0.35 22.07
CA GLU A 112 13.78 -0.81 23.33
C GLU A 112 13.51 0.29 24.37
N MET A 113 12.67 -0.03 25.35
CA MET A 113 12.35 0.87 26.47
C MET A 113 13.23 0.55 27.67
N LYS A 114 13.69 1.57 28.37
CA LYS A 114 14.40 1.45 29.66
C LYS A 114 13.43 1.44 30.83
N LYS A 115 12.27 2.08 30.68
CA LYS A 115 11.18 2.07 31.66
C LYS A 115 10.19 0.94 31.36
N ASP A 116 9.42 0.56 32.38
CA ASP A 116 8.35 -0.43 32.23
C ASP A 116 7.24 0.10 31.30
N PRO A 117 7.02 -0.52 30.12
CA PRO A 117 6.00 -0.08 29.16
C PRO A 117 4.59 -0.14 29.73
N TYR A 118 4.27 -1.14 30.56
CA TYR A 118 2.91 -1.30 31.09
C TYR A 118 2.55 -0.18 32.06
N LYS A 119 3.52 0.29 32.85
CA LYS A 119 3.34 1.43 33.73
C LYS A 119 3.13 2.72 32.94
N ILE A 120 3.91 2.94 31.87
CA ILE A 120 3.75 4.10 30.98
C ILE A 120 2.36 4.12 30.34
N ILE A 121 1.90 2.99 29.81
CA ILE A 121 0.57 2.87 29.19
C ILE A 121 -0.52 3.18 30.22
N LYS A 122 -0.42 2.64 31.44
CA LYS A 122 -1.42 2.87 32.50
C LYS A 122 -1.49 4.33 32.94
N GLU A 123 -0.34 5.01 33.03
CA GLU A 123 -0.27 6.43 33.40
C GLU A 123 -0.76 7.37 32.28
N ASN A 124 -0.71 6.93 31.02
CA ASN A 124 -1.03 7.73 29.84
C ASN A 124 -2.16 7.12 29.00
N ILE A 125 -3.17 6.53 29.63
CA ILE A 125 -4.16 5.68 28.96
C ILE A 125 -4.93 6.35 27.81
N TYR A 126 -5.06 7.68 27.82
CA TYR A 126 -5.71 8.42 26.74
C TYR A 126 -4.89 8.53 25.45
N ASP A 127 -3.58 8.28 25.53
CA ASP A 127 -2.66 8.30 24.40
C ASP A 127 -2.50 6.91 23.75
N PHE A 128 -3.13 5.86 24.31
CA PHE A 128 -3.06 4.47 23.83
C PHE A 128 -4.44 3.86 23.63
N ASP A 129 -4.63 3.15 22.51
CA ASP A 129 -5.82 2.32 22.31
C ASP A 129 -5.66 0.97 23.03
N THR A 130 -6.40 0.79 24.12
CA THR A 130 -6.43 -0.45 24.93
C THR A 130 -7.77 -1.19 24.82
N SER A 131 -8.62 -0.81 23.87
CA SER A 131 -9.98 -1.35 23.73
C SER A 131 -10.03 -2.87 23.52
N ASP A 132 -9.03 -3.43 22.85
CA ASP A 132 -8.91 -4.88 22.61
C ASP A 132 -8.45 -5.68 23.86
N TYR A 133 -8.09 -5.03 24.97
CA TYR A 133 -7.58 -5.65 26.22
C TYR A 133 -8.50 -5.45 27.44
N SER A 134 -9.78 -5.15 27.19
CA SER A 134 -10.84 -4.97 28.18
C SER A 134 -11.26 -6.27 28.86
#